data_AF-A0AAD7GSS9-F1
#
_entry.id   AF-A0AAD7GSS9-F1
#
_cell.length_a   1.000
_cell.length_b   1.000
_cell.length_c   1.000
_cell.angle_alpha   90.00
_cell.angle_beta   90.00
_cell.angle_gamma   90.00
#
_symmetry.space_group_name_H-M   'P 1'
#
loop_
_entity.id
_entity.type
_entity.pdbx_description
1 polymer ?
#
loop_
_entity_poly.entity_id
_entity_poly.type
_entity_poly.pdbx_seq_one_letter_code
_entity_poly.pdbx_strand_id
1 'polypeptide(L)'
;MSGISNLSRVTGKEHDQISCFLLSIIIDVRLPNNLSSSKLVGTVRGVLDFVHQAQYLMHTTETLAHLLNALEHFHNNKSIFVDLGVCSGFNLPKLHYCSHYIMYIKLFSTTDNYNTEYTERIHIDLTKDAFQLSAQWLVGFSKRD
;
A
#
# COMPACT_ATOMS: atom_id res chain seq x y z
N MET A 1 0.38 -23.91 9.70
CA MET A 1 -0.59 -22.96 9.10
C MET A 1 0.18 -22.04 8.19
N SER A 2 -0.02 -22.14 6.88
CA SER A 2 0.50 -21.15 5.94
C SER A 2 -0.41 -19.94 6.06
N GLY A 3 0.04 -18.88 6.73
CA GLY A 3 -0.75 -17.67 6.96
C GLY A 3 -0.97 -16.87 5.67
N ILE A 4 -0.72 -15.57 5.69
CA ILE A 4 -0.84 -14.69 4.53
C ILE A 4 0.17 -14.97 3.40
N SER A 5 1.17 -15.83 3.63
CA SER A 5 2.27 -16.12 2.70
C SER A 5 1.83 -16.75 1.37
N ASN A 6 0.65 -17.36 1.32
CA ASN A 6 0.11 -17.97 0.09
C ASN A 6 -0.78 -17.02 -0.73
N LEU A 7 -1.03 -15.80 -0.23
CA LEU A 7 -1.84 -14.84 -0.96
C LEU A 7 -1.09 -14.40 -2.23
N SER A 8 -1.72 -14.57 -3.38
CA SER A 8 -1.24 -14.07 -4.67
C SER A 8 -2.35 -13.28 -5.35
N ARG A 9 -1.98 -12.22 -6.07
CA ARG A 9 -2.93 -11.34 -6.79
C ARG A 9 -3.96 -10.65 -5.88
N VAL A 10 -3.53 -10.24 -4.68
CA VAL A 10 -4.34 -9.47 -3.74
C VAL A 10 -4.82 -8.17 -4.38
N THR A 11 -6.13 -7.97 -4.40
CA THR A 11 -6.82 -6.79 -4.91
C THR A 11 -6.69 -5.61 -3.94
N GLY A 12 -6.93 -4.38 -4.41
CA GLY A 12 -6.94 -3.19 -3.53
C GLY A 12 -7.96 -3.31 -2.39
N LYS A 13 -9.13 -3.89 -2.67
CA LYS A 13 -10.17 -4.13 -1.66
C LYS A 13 -9.73 -5.12 -0.58
N GLU A 14 -9.03 -6.18 -0.97
CA GLU A 14 -8.46 -7.13 0.00
C GLU A 14 -7.33 -6.49 0.81
N HIS A 15 -6.50 -5.64 0.19
CA HIS A 15 -5.47 -4.89 0.90
C HIS A 15 -6.07 -3.96 1.98
N ASP A 16 -7.13 -3.21 1.64
CA ASP A 16 -7.86 -2.38 2.60
C ASP A 16 -8.42 -3.20 3.76
N GLN A 17 -9.08 -4.34 3.46
CA GLN A 17 -9.59 -5.22 4.50
C GLN A 17 -8.48 -5.76 5.41
N ILE A 18 -7.35 -6.17 4.84
CA ILE A 18 -6.18 -6.62 5.59
C ILE A 18 -5.70 -5.51 6.53
N SER A 19 -5.61 -4.28 6.02
CA SER A 19 -5.16 -3.12 6.78
C SER A 19 -5.99 -2.87 8.05
N CYS A 20 -7.31 -3.14 8.00
CA CYS A 20 -8.22 -2.88 9.11
C CYS A 20 -7.98 -3.79 10.33
N PHE A 21 -7.55 -5.04 10.14
CA PHE A 21 -7.38 -5.98 11.26
C PHE A 21 -5.93 -6.22 11.66
N LEU A 22 -4.95 -5.78 10.87
CA LEU A 22 -3.52 -5.93 11.19
C LEU A 22 -3.18 -5.39 12.58
N LEU A 23 -3.70 -4.20 12.93
CA LEU A 23 -3.42 -3.58 14.22
C LEU A 23 -4.01 -4.39 15.39
N SER A 24 -5.22 -4.93 15.21
CA SER A 24 -5.90 -5.76 16.21
C SER A 24 -5.17 -7.07 16.46
N ILE A 25 -4.55 -7.65 15.44
CA ILE A 25 -3.76 -8.89 15.59
C ILE A 25 -2.51 -8.64 16.44
N ILE A 26 -1.85 -7.49 16.27
CA ILE A 26 -0.55 -7.24 16.88
C ILE A 26 -0.61 -6.60 18.27
N ILE A 27 -1.76 -6.07 18.69
CA ILE A 27 -1.88 -5.26 19.91
C ILE A 27 -1.47 -6.03 21.18
N ASP A 28 -1.76 -7.32 21.24
CA ASP A 28 -1.48 -8.20 22.38
C ASP A 28 -0.33 -9.19 22.12
N VAL A 29 0.44 -8.99 21.04
CA VAL A 29 1.58 -9.86 20.74
C VAL A 29 2.67 -9.68 21.78
N ARG A 30 3.11 -10.79 22.37
CA ARG A 30 4.30 -10.84 23.23
C ARG A 30 5.53 -11.05 22.38
N LEU A 31 6.44 -10.08 22.41
CA LEU A 31 7.69 -10.15 21.66
C LEU A 31 8.79 -10.89 22.44
N PRO A 32 9.71 -11.58 21.74
CA PRO A 32 10.88 -12.17 22.35
C PRO A 32 11.78 -11.09 22.98
N ASN A 33 12.65 -11.51 23.92
CA ASN A 33 13.67 -10.65 24.53
C ASN A 33 13.13 -9.40 25.26
N ASN A 34 11.87 -9.45 25.73
CA ASN A 34 11.20 -8.34 26.41
C ASN A 34 11.16 -7.04 25.58
N LEU A 35 11.16 -7.17 24.25
CA LEU A 35 11.03 -6.05 23.34
C LEU A 35 9.64 -5.42 23.48
N SER A 36 9.58 -4.09 23.35
CA SER A 36 8.34 -3.37 23.57
C SER A 36 7.34 -3.58 22.44
N SER A 37 6.22 -4.25 22.72
CA SER A 37 5.08 -4.36 21.79
C SER A 37 4.54 -2.99 21.39
N SER A 38 4.71 -1.95 22.22
CA SER A 38 4.30 -0.58 21.86
C SER A 38 5.06 -0.03 20.66
N LYS A 39 6.34 -0.39 20.48
CA LYS A 39 7.13 0.01 19.30
C LYS A 39 6.65 -0.71 18.05
N LEU A 40 6.30 -1.99 18.16
CA LEU A 40 5.73 -2.75 17.05
C LEU A 40 4.39 -2.13 16.62
N VAL A 41 3.46 -1.96 17.56
CA VAL A 41 2.16 -1.33 17.31
C VAL A 41 2.36 0.07 16.74
N GLY A 42 3.28 0.85 17.31
CA GLY A 42 3.55 2.21 16.86
C GLY A 42 4.10 2.26 15.44
N THR A 43 4.99 1.35 15.08
CA THR A 43 5.53 1.25 13.71
C THR A 43 4.42 0.93 12.71
N VAL A 44 3.63 -0.12 12.98
CA VAL A 44 2.56 -0.56 12.07
C VAL A 44 1.49 0.51 11.95
N ARG A 45 1.08 1.12 13.06
CA ARG A 45 0.16 2.25 13.08
C ARG A 45 0.66 3.42 12.23
N GLY A 46 1.92 3.80 12.36
CA GLY A 46 2.49 4.91 11.58
C GLY A 46 2.39 4.69 10.07
N VAL A 47 2.63 3.46 9.59
CA VAL A 47 2.47 3.14 8.16
C VAL A 47 0.99 3.15 7.75
N LEU A 48 0.12 2.53 8.55
CA LEU A 48 -1.31 2.46 8.25
C LEU A 48 -1.96 3.84 8.21
N ASP A 49 -1.63 4.70 9.18
CA ASP A 49 -2.11 6.09 9.24
C ASP A 49 -1.62 6.87 8.01
N PHE A 50 -0.34 6.69 7.61
CA PHE A 50 0.20 7.33 6.41
C PHE A 50 -0.55 6.88 5.14
N VAL A 51 -0.74 5.57 4.95
CA VAL A 51 -1.39 5.01 3.76
C VAL A 51 -2.84 5.48 3.67
N HIS A 52 -3.60 5.44 4.77
CA HIS A 52 -4.99 5.90 4.78
C HIS A 52 -5.11 7.39 4.48
N GLN A 53 -4.24 8.21 5.06
CA GLN A 53 -4.27 9.65 4.81
C GLN A 53 -3.83 9.98 3.38
N ALA A 54 -2.86 9.26 2.82
CA ALA A 54 -2.36 9.48 1.47
C ALA A 54 -3.40 9.22 0.38
N GLN A 55 -4.49 8.52 0.70
CA GLN A 55 -5.64 8.26 -0.17
C GLN A 55 -6.65 9.42 -0.21
N TYR A 56 -6.47 10.48 0.58
CA TYR A 56 -7.37 11.63 0.54
C TYR A 56 -7.27 12.35 -0.81
N LEU A 57 -8.42 12.64 -1.40
CA LEU A 57 -8.49 13.35 -2.70
C LEU A 57 -7.92 14.77 -2.62
N MET A 58 -8.07 15.41 -1.46
CA MET A 58 -7.57 16.75 -1.21
C MET A 58 -6.93 16.82 0.17
N HIS A 59 -5.86 17.59 0.24
CA HIS A 59 -5.09 17.80 1.46
C HIS A 59 -5.17 19.26 1.90
N THR A 60 -5.47 19.45 3.18
CA THR A 60 -5.25 20.72 3.89
C THR A 60 -3.87 20.72 4.55
N THR A 61 -3.39 21.89 4.97
CA THR A 61 -2.15 22.02 5.76
C THR A 61 -2.15 21.11 6.99
N GLU A 62 -3.30 20.93 7.63
CA GLU A 62 -3.49 20.03 8.78
C GLU A 62 -3.30 18.56 8.38
N THR A 63 -3.95 18.10 7.31
CA THR A 63 -3.78 16.72 6.84
C THR A 63 -2.36 16.42 6.36
N LEU A 64 -1.65 17.41 5.81
CA LEU A 64 -0.24 17.27 5.46
C LEU A 64 0.65 17.16 6.70
N ALA A 65 0.32 17.89 7.77
CA ALA A 65 1.00 17.74 9.05
C ALA A 65 0.76 16.34 9.65
N HIS A 66 -0.46 15.80 9.52
CA HIS A 66 -0.74 14.43 9.94
C HIS A 66 0.06 13.39 9.15
N LEU A 67 0.18 13.54 7.82
CA LEU A 67 1.02 12.66 7.00
C LEU A 67 2.48 12.67 7.43
N LEU A 68 3.03 13.87 7.69
CA LEU A 68 4.39 14.03 8.20
C LEU A 68 4.56 13.33 9.55
N ASN A 69 3.64 13.57 10.49
CA ASN A 69 3.68 12.96 11.81
C ASN A 69 3.56 11.44 11.74
N ALA A 70 2.73 10.89 10.85
CA ALA A 70 2.60 9.44 10.65
C ALA A 70 3.91 8.83 10.14
N LEU A 71 4.57 9.48 9.18
CA LEU A 71 5.85 9.03 8.64
C LEU A 71 6.99 9.12 9.68
N GLU A 72 7.03 10.19 10.46
CA GLU A 72 7.97 10.36 11.57
C GLU A 72 7.75 9.29 12.65
N HIS A 73 6.49 9.06 13.02
CA HIS A 73 6.12 8.04 13.99
C HIS A 73 6.54 6.63 13.52
N PHE A 74 6.38 6.32 12.24
CA PHE A 74 6.92 5.10 11.66
C PHE A 74 8.46 5.06 11.79
N HIS A 75 9.16 6.12 11.38
CA HIS A 75 10.63 6.15 11.42
C HIS A 75 11.23 6.05 12.83
N ASN A 76 10.56 6.62 13.83
CA ASN A 76 10.98 6.55 15.23
C ASN A 76 10.85 5.14 15.83
N ASN A 77 9.95 4.30 15.28
CA ASN A 77 9.66 2.98 15.83
C ASN A 77 10.19 1.81 14.99
N LYS A 78 10.46 2.01 13.69
CA LYS A 78 10.76 0.93 12.72
C LYS A 78 11.94 0.03 13.07
N SER A 79 12.86 0.48 13.92
CA SER A 79 14.01 -0.33 14.37
C SER A 79 13.58 -1.67 14.97
N ILE A 80 12.37 -1.75 15.53
CA ILE A 80 11.82 -2.97 16.12
C ILE A 80 11.83 -4.17 15.16
N PHE A 81 11.64 -3.95 13.85
CA PHE A 81 11.69 -5.03 12.87
C PHE A 81 13.12 -5.54 12.61
N VAL A 82 14.12 -4.69 12.80
CA VAL A 82 15.53 -5.06 12.76
C VAL A 82 15.90 -5.80 14.05
N ASP A 83 15.45 -5.29 15.21
CA ASP A 83 15.67 -5.90 16.52
C ASP A 83 15.07 -7.32 16.61
N LEU A 84 13.93 -7.54 15.93
CA LEU A 84 13.28 -8.85 15.81
C LEU A 84 13.93 -9.77 14.76
N GLY A 85 14.93 -9.28 14.01
CA GLY A 85 15.60 -10.05 12.95
C GLY A 85 14.74 -10.32 11.72
N VAL A 86 13.62 -9.60 11.55
CA VAL A 86 12.70 -9.79 10.41
C VAL A 86 13.26 -9.16 9.14
N CYS A 87 14.03 -8.07 9.27
CA CYS A 87 14.62 -7.35 8.15
C CYS A 87 15.99 -6.78 8.51
N SER A 88 16.89 -6.69 7.52
CA SER A 88 18.22 -6.07 7.68
C SER A 88 18.20 -4.54 7.65
N GLY A 89 17.13 -3.92 7.13
CA GLY A 89 17.01 -2.47 7.05
C GLY A 89 15.89 -2.02 6.11
N PHE A 90 15.62 -0.71 6.11
CA PHE A 90 14.48 -0.11 5.42
C PHE A 90 14.84 0.59 4.10
N ASN A 91 15.82 0.06 3.36
CA ASN A 91 16.24 0.58 2.05
C ASN A 91 15.25 0.16 0.94
N LEU A 92 13.98 0.44 1.15
CA LEU A 92 12.90 0.09 0.23
C LEU A 92 12.56 1.33 -0.60
N PRO A 93 12.77 1.33 -1.93
CA PRO A 93 12.50 2.49 -2.78
C PRO A 93 11.07 3.04 -2.61
N LYS A 94 10.08 2.14 -2.48
CA LYS A 94 8.68 2.51 -2.24
C LYS A 94 8.47 3.26 -0.92
N LEU A 95 9.19 2.87 0.13
CA LEU A 95 9.10 3.52 1.44
C LEU A 95 9.85 4.85 1.46
N HIS A 96 10.98 4.94 0.76
CA HIS A 96 11.68 6.21 0.57
C HIS A 96 10.83 7.23 -0.19
N TYR A 97 10.04 6.77 -1.17
CA TYR A 97 9.13 7.61 -1.94
C TYR A 97 8.09 8.32 -1.04
N CYS A 98 7.65 7.70 0.06
CA CYS A 98 6.73 8.33 1.02
C CYS A 98 7.24 9.67 1.56
N SER A 99 8.56 9.84 1.71
CA SER A 99 9.17 11.10 2.15
C SER A 99 8.99 12.24 1.13
N HIS A 100 8.89 11.90 -0.15
CA HIS A 100 8.67 12.88 -1.24
C HIS A 100 7.18 13.17 -1.47
N TYR A 101 6.29 12.33 -0.95
CA TYR A 101 4.84 12.44 -1.20
C TYR A 101 4.27 13.80 -0.79
N ILE A 102 4.64 14.29 0.40
CA ILE A 102 4.20 15.60 0.90
C ILE A 102 4.75 16.75 0.04
N MET A 103 5.99 16.64 -0.44
CA MET A 103 6.58 17.64 -1.34
C MET A 103 5.81 17.68 -2.66
N TYR A 104 5.48 16.52 -3.22
CA TYR A 104 4.73 16.43 -4.47
C TYR A 104 3.31 16.95 -4.35
N ILE A 105 2.59 16.66 -3.26
CA ILE A 105 1.25 17.24 -3.04
C ILE A 105 1.32 18.77 -3.00
N LYS A 106 2.34 19.34 -2.35
CA LYS A 106 2.51 20.81 -2.29
C LYS A 106 2.85 21.42 -3.65
N LEU A 107 3.62 20.73 -4.48
CA LEU A 107 4.10 21.25 -5.76
C LEU A 107 3.08 21.06 -6.90
N PHE A 108 2.38 19.93 -6.89
CA PHE A 108 1.51 19.48 -8.00
C PHE A 108 0.03 19.44 -7.63
N SER A 109 -0.33 19.87 -6.41
CA SER A 109 -1.71 19.89 -5.90
C SER A 109 -2.31 18.47 -5.81
N THR A 110 -3.54 18.27 -6.31
CA THR A 110 -4.30 17.04 -6.10
C THR A 110 -3.64 15.84 -6.78
N THR A 111 -3.61 14.71 -6.07
CA THR A 111 -2.97 13.47 -6.52
C THR A 111 -3.77 12.73 -7.59
N ASP A 112 -5.04 13.12 -7.78
CA ASP A 112 -5.95 12.57 -8.81
C ASP A 112 -5.40 12.72 -10.23
N ASN A 113 -4.70 13.82 -10.51
CA ASN A 113 -4.10 14.09 -11.82
C ASN A 113 -2.93 13.15 -12.17
N TYR A 114 -2.43 12.36 -11.22
CA TYR A 114 -1.23 11.53 -11.38
C TYR A 114 -1.44 10.06 -11.01
N ASN A 115 -2.66 9.66 -10.65
CA ASN A 115 -2.98 8.26 -10.35
C ASN A 115 -3.14 7.46 -11.66
N THR A 116 -2.50 6.29 -11.72
CA THR A 116 -2.58 5.38 -12.88
C THR A 116 -3.83 4.51 -12.89
N GLU A 117 -4.65 4.51 -11.83
CA GLU A 117 -5.87 3.70 -11.78
C GLU A 117 -6.83 4.02 -12.93
N TYR A 118 -6.97 5.30 -13.28
CA TYR A 118 -7.83 5.72 -14.39
C TYR A 118 -7.32 5.19 -15.73
N THR A 119 -6.02 5.34 -16.00
CA THR A 119 -5.40 4.88 -17.25
C THR A 119 -5.36 3.35 -17.34
N GLU A 120 -5.12 2.65 -16.22
CA GLU A 120 -5.17 1.18 -16.16
C GLU A 120 -6.60 0.66 -16.41
N ARG A 121 -7.62 1.35 -15.88
CA ARG A 121 -9.03 1.00 -16.13
C ARG A 121 -9.38 1.14 -17.61
N ILE A 122 -8.98 2.24 -18.24
CA ILE A 122 -9.15 2.43 -19.68
C ILE A 122 -8.39 1.37 -20.48
N HIS A 123 -7.17 1.01 -20.05
CA HIS A 123 -6.37 -0.01 -20.72
C HIS A 123 -7.02 -1.41 -20.69
N ILE A 124 -7.82 -1.72 -19.66
CA ILE A 124 -8.65 -2.94 -19.66
C ILE A 124 -9.67 -2.89 -20.80
N ASP A 125 -10.51 -1.87 -20.82
CA ASP A 125 -11.63 -1.78 -21.77
C ASP A 125 -11.14 -1.63 -23.22
N LEU A 126 -10.13 -0.77 -23.46
CA LEU A 126 -9.67 -0.43 -24.81
C LEU A 126 -8.64 -1.41 -25.39
N THR A 127 -7.88 -2.12 -24.55
CA THR A 127 -6.80 -2.98 -25.03
C THR A 127 -7.06 -4.44 -24.70
N LYS A 128 -7.25 -4.79 -23.42
CA LYS A 128 -7.38 -6.20 -23.00
C LYS A 128 -8.68 -6.82 -23.54
N ASP A 129 -9.81 -6.15 -23.35
CA ASP A 129 -11.12 -6.68 -23.76
C ASP A 129 -11.25 -6.71 -25.29
N ALA A 130 -10.83 -5.65 -25.98
CA ALA A 130 -10.82 -5.59 -27.44
C ALA A 130 -9.91 -6.68 -28.06
N PHE A 131 -8.74 -6.92 -27.49
CA PHE A 131 -7.86 -7.99 -27.93
C PHE A 131 -8.46 -9.38 -27.66
N GLN A 132 -9.08 -9.58 -26.49
CA GLN A 132 -9.72 -10.84 -26.16
C GLN A 132 -10.90 -11.15 -27.09
N LEU A 133 -11.73 -10.15 -27.40
CA LEU A 133 -12.84 -10.27 -28.35
C LEU A 133 -12.35 -10.58 -29.77
N SER A 134 -11.31 -9.90 -30.26
CA SER A 134 -10.75 -10.17 -31.60
C SER A 134 -10.11 -11.57 -31.69
N ALA A 135 -9.41 -12.01 -30.64
CA ALA A 135 -8.86 -13.36 -30.56
C ALA A 135 -9.97 -14.44 -30.54
N GLN A 136 -11.04 -14.23 -29.77
CA GLN A 136 -12.20 -15.14 -29.77
C GLN A 136 -12.89 -15.17 -31.13
N TRP A 137 -13.01 -14.02 -31.80
CA TRP A 137 -13.55 -13.92 -33.15
C TRP A 137 -12.73 -14.74 -34.15
N LEU A 138 -11.40 -14.63 -34.12
CA LEU A 138 -10.49 -15.41 -34.98
C LEU A 138 -10.59 -16.92 -34.74
N VAL A 139 -10.67 -17.35 -33.47
CA VAL A 139 -10.86 -18.77 -33.11
C VAL A 139 -12.24 -19.27 -33.56
N GLY A 140 -13.29 -18.47 -33.41
CA GLY A 140 -14.64 -18.79 -33.87
C GLY A 140 -14.80 -18.75 -35.39
N PHE A 141 -13.93 -18.02 -36.10
CA PHE A 141 -13.85 -18.03 -37.56
C PHE A 141 -13.16 -19.31 -38.06
N SER A 142 -12.00 -19.66 -37.49
CA SER A 142 -11.24 -20.87 -37.82
C SER A 142 -11.97 -22.19 -37.56
N LYS A 143 -13.05 -22.21 -36.75
CA LYS A 143 -13.88 -23.39 -36.50
C LYS A 143 -15.10 -23.51 -37.43
N ARG A 144 -15.34 -22.52 -38.28
CA ARG A 144 -16.48 -22.47 -39.22
C ARG A 144 -16.08 -22.78 -40.67
N ASP A 145 -14.78 -22.96 -40.92
CA ASP A 145 -14.19 -23.48 -42.15
C ASP A 145 -13.68 -24.92 -41.92
#